data_AF-A0A432DS00-F1
#
_entry.id   AF-A0A432DS00-F1
#
_cell.length_a   1.000
_cell.length_b   1.000
_cell.length_c   1.000
_cell.angle_alpha   90.00
_cell.angle_beta   90.00
_cell.angle_gamma   90.00
#
_symmetry.space_group_name_H-M   'P 1'
#
loop_
_entity.id
_entity.type
_entity.pdbx_description
1 polymer ?
#
loop_
_entity_poly.entity_id
_entity_poly.type
_entity_poly.pdbx_seq_one_letter_code
_entity_poly.pdbx_strand_id
1 'polypeptide(L)'
;MKERSFHLLKRLTSLSLKNQTASHDLEFDNEHEALGAMYVIEGSTLGGNVIAKQLSKTEGFDEVTFNFFGCYQENTGPMWKNFKEVLDTEVAEENYSKVLSGAKKLYTFLLNVN
;
A
#
# COMPACT_ATOMS: atom_id res chain seq x y z
N MET A 1 8.62 5.86 -0.82
CA MET A 1 9.04 4.50 -0.38
C MET A 1 9.84 4.49 0.93
N LYS A 2 10.81 5.40 1.15
CA LYS A 2 11.63 5.48 2.40
C LYS A 2 10.84 5.76 3.69
N GLU A 3 9.72 6.48 3.63
CA GLU A 3 8.95 6.80 4.84
C GLU A 3 8.12 5.62 5.36
N ARG A 4 7.62 4.75 4.47
CA ARG A 4 6.80 3.58 4.86
C ARG A 4 7.59 2.59 5.71
N SER A 5 8.83 2.27 5.32
CA SER A 5 9.68 1.33 6.07
C SER A 5 9.99 1.86 7.47
N PHE A 6 10.23 3.17 7.62
CA PHE A 6 10.52 3.78 8.92
C PHE A 6 9.34 3.64 9.90
N HIS A 7 8.12 3.92 9.47
CA HIS A 7 6.94 3.80 10.34
C HIS A 7 6.56 2.34 10.64
N LEU A 8 6.77 1.43 9.69
CA LEU A 8 6.61 -0.02 9.89
C LEU A 8 7.58 -0.55 10.95
N LEU A 9 8.86 -0.17 10.86
CA LEU A 9 9.88 -0.55 11.84
C LEU A 9 9.54 -0.03 13.25
N LYS A 10 9.13 1.23 13.37
CA LYS A 10 8.73 1.81 14.67
C LYS A 10 7.56 1.05 15.30
N ARG A 11 6.61 0.57 14.48
CA ARG A 11 5.45 -0.19 14.95
C ARG A 11 5.81 -1.62 15.37
N LEU A 12 6.67 -2.32 14.62
CA LEU A 12 7.17 -3.64 15.01
C LEU A 12 7.83 -3.60 16.39
N THR A 13 8.65 -2.57 16.65
CA THR A 13 9.28 -2.34 17.96
C THR A 13 8.23 -2.10 19.06
N SER A 14 7.19 -1.30 18.79
CA SER A 14 6.13 -1.06 19.77
C SER A 14 5.28 -2.28 20.10
N LEU A 15 5.21 -3.26 19.19
CA LEU A 15 4.39 -4.48 19.34
C LEU A 15 5.19 -5.69 19.83
N SER A 16 6.50 -5.56 20.10
CA SER A 16 7.40 -6.67 20.47
C SER A 16 7.33 -7.88 19.52
N LEU A 17 6.96 -7.66 18.26
CA LEU A 17 6.82 -8.71 17.26
C LEU A 17 8.20 -9.11 16.73
N LYS A 18 8.49 -10.41 16.71
CA LYS A 18 9.68 -10.93 16.03
C LYS A 18 9.52 -10.72 14.53
N ASN A 19 10.56 -10.23 13.88
CA ASN A 19 10.60 -10.11 12.42
C ASN A 19 10.50 -11.53 11.82
N GLN A 20 9.45 -11.79 11.05
CA GLN A 20 9.29 -13.04 10.32
C GLN A 20 9.70 -12.81 8.88
N THR A 21 10.52 -13.70 8.33
CA THR A 21 10.79 -13.74 6.90
C THR A 21 9.49 -14.04 6.17
N ALA A 22 9.19 -13.28 5.12
CA ALA A 22 8.01 -13.54 4.29
C ALA A 22 8.07 -14.98 3.78
N SER A 23 6.97 -15.72 3.94
CA SER A 23 6.89 -17.15 3.61
C SER A 23 6.77 -17.41 2.11
N HIS A 24 6.51 -16.36 1.31
CA HIS A 24 6.26 -16.43 -0.12
C HIS A 24 6.98 -15.29 -0.82
N ASP A 25 7.63 -15.58 -1.96
CA ASP A 25 8.29 -14.59 -2.79
C ASP A 25 7.28 -13.93 -3.74
N LEU A 26 7.40 -12.61 -3.91
CA LEU A 26 6.64 -11.82 -4.88
C LEU A 26 7.59 -11.26 -5.92
N GLU A 27 7.55 -11.82 -7.12
CA GLU A 27 8.45 -11.46 -8.22
C GLU A 27 7.71 -10.74 -9.36
N PHE A 28 8.40 -9.79 -9.98
CA PHE A 28 7.91 -9.01 -11.11
C PHE A 28 8.90 -9.11 -12.26
N ASP A 29 8.39 -9.42 -13.44
CA ASP A 29 9.20 -9.72 -14.62
C ASP A 29 9.65 -8.44 -15.35
N ASN A 30 8.99 -7.31 -15.08
CA ASN A 30 9.29 -6.01 -15.67
C ASN A 30 8.69 -4.87 -14.83
N GLU A 31 9.08 -3.64 -15.15
CA GLU A 31 8.63 -2.43 -14.46
C GLU A 31 7.11 -2.21 -14.50
N HIS A 32 6.43 -2.64 -15.57
CA HIS A 32 4.98 -2.45 -15.70
C HIS A 32 4.23 -3.33 -14.70
N GLU A 33 4.71 -4.54 -14.44
CA GLU A 33 4.14 -5.35 -13.37
C GLU A 33 4.38 -4.71 -11.99
N ALA A 34 5.57 -4.15 -11.74
CA ALA A 34 5.84 -3.42 -10.51
C ALA A 34 4.93 -2.19 -10.35
N LEU A 35 4.64 -1.47 -11.44
CA LEU A 35 3.68 -0.36 -11.47
C LEU A 35 2.25 -0.85 -11.15
N GLY A 36 1.87 -2.02 -11.66
CA GLY A 36 0.60 -2.68 -11.33
C GLY A 36 0.48 -3.01 -9.84
N ALA A 37 1.54 -3.53 -9.23
CA ALA A 37 1.57 -3.76 -7.79
C ALA A 37 1.50 -2.43 -7.01
N MET A 38 2.21 -1.40 -7.48
CA MET A 38 2.17 -0.07 -6.88
C MET A 38 0.76 0.53 -6.94
N TYR A 39 -0.02 0.27 -8.00
CA TYR A 39 -1.42 0.66 -8.09
C TYR A 39 -2.26 0.10 -6.91
N VAL A 40 -2.09 -1.17 -6.57
CA VAL A 40 -2.81 -1.79 -5.44
C VAL A 40 -2.38 -1.14 -4.12
N ILE A 41 -1.08 -0.93 -3.93
CA ILE A 41 -0.52 -0.34 -2.71
C ILE A 41 -0.94 1.12 -2.54
N GLU A 42 -0.84 1.96 -3.57
CA GLU A 42 -1.26 3.36 -3.52
C GLU A 42 -2.78 3.47 -3.40
N GLY A 43 -3.55 2.64 -4.12
CA GLY A 43 -5.00 2.59 -4.02
C GLY A 43 -5.51 2.19 -2.63
N SER A 44 -4.80 1.29 -1.94
CA SER A 44 -5.15 0.86 -0.57
C SER A 44 -5.13 2.00 0.46
N THR A 45 -4.38 3.09 0.19
CA THR A 45 -4.29 4.24 1.11
C THR A 45 -5.62 4.98 1.26
N LEU A 46 -6.47 4.97 0.22
CA LEU A 46 -7.81 5.55 0.30
C LEU A 46 -8.68 4.83 1.34
N GLY A 47 -8.68 3.49 1.31
CA GLY A 47 -9.37 2.66 2.29
C GLY A 47 -8.75 2.80 3.68
N GLY A 48 -7.42 2.90 3.76
CA GLY A 48 -6.70 3.19 5.00
C GLY A 48 -7.21 4.46 5.66
N ASN A 49 -7.38 5.56 4.92
CA ASN A 49 -7.85 6.82 5.49
C ASN A 49 -9.26 6.70 6.09
N VAL A 50 -10.14 5.91 5.45
CA VAL A 50 -11.47 5.59 5.99
C VAL A 50 -11.37 4.79 7.29
N ILE A 51 -10.49 3.78 7.33
CA ILE A 51 -10.25 2.96 8.53
C ILE A 51 -9.71 3.84 9.67
N ALA A 52 -8.71 4.69 9.42
CA ALA A 52 -8.13 5.59 10.42
C ALA A 52 -9.20 6.50 11.04
N LYS A 53 -10.06 7.10 10.21
CA LYS A 53 -11.16 7.97 10.64
C LYS A 53 -12.21 7.23 11.47
N GLN A 54 -12.42 5.95 11.22
CA GLN A 54 -13.39 5.16 11.98
C GLN A 54 -12.80 4.71 13.32
N LEU A 55 -11.53 4.27 13.32
CA LEU A 55 -10.84 3.89 14.55
C LEU A 55 -10.66 5.08 15.50
N SER A 56 -10.43 6.30 14.99
CA SER A 56 -10.32 7.51 15.82
C SER A 56 -11.62 7.91 16.54
N LYS A 57 -12.75 7.29 16.19
CA LYS A 57 -14.05 7.49 16.85
C LYS A 57 -14.41 6.36 17.81
N THR A 58 -13.56 5.34 17.90
CA THR A 58 -13.81 4.16 18.74
C THR A 58 -13.22 4.43 20.12
N GLU A 59 -14.02 4.26 21.17
CA GLU A 59 -13.58 4.43 22.56
C GLU A 59 -12.36 3.54 22.86
N GLY A 60 -11.37 4.08 23.57
CA GLY A 60 -10.14 3.36 23.92
C GLY A 60 -9.01 3.50 22.90
N PHE A 61 -9.22 4.28 21.84
CA PHE A 61 -8.21 4.60 20.83
C PHE A 61 -7.83 6.09 20.77
N ASP A 62 -8.27 6.89 21.75
CA ASP A 62 -8.14 8.35 21.76
C ASP A 62 -6.67 8.83 21.70
N GLU A 63 -5.74 8.04 22.24
CA GLU A 63 -4.31 8.33 22.26
C GLU A 63 -3.51 7.59 21.17
N VAL A 64 -4.17 6.83 20.28
CA VAL A 64 -3.50 6.01 19.28
C VAL A 64 -3.41 6.72 17.93
N THR A 65 -2.19 6.87 17.40
CA THR A 65 -1.98 7.42 16.06
C THR A 65 -2.01 6.33 14.99
N PHE A 66 -2.96 6.42 14.05
CA PHE A 66 -3.14 5.45 12.97
C PHE A 66 -2.26 5.70 11.74
N ASN A 67 -0.96 5.96 11.94
CA ASN A 67 -0.03 6.38 10.87
C ASN A 67 0.03 5.44 9.67
N PHE A 68 -0.14 4.12 9.88
CA PHE A 68 -0.18 3.16 8.78
C PHE A 68 -1.41 3.35 7.88
N PHE A 69 -2.57 3.62 8.49
CA PHE A 69 -3.84 3.79 7.79
C PHE A 69 -3.98 5.23 7.24
N GLY A 70 -3.47 6.24 7.93
CA GLY A 70 -3.46 7.64 7.52
C GLY A 70 -2.14 8.11 6.91
N CYS A 71 -1.50 7.33 6.03
CA CYS A 71 -0.13 7.60 5.57
C CYS A 71 0.06 9.00 4.94
N TYR A 72 -0.93 9.46 4.15
CA TYR A 72 -0.89 10.78 3.49
C TYR A 72 -1.89 11.78 4.09
N GLN A 73 -2.67 11.38 5.11
CA GLN A 73 -3.70 12.21 5.73
C GLN A 73 -4.60 12.91 4.68
N GLU A 74 -4.72 14.24 4.73
CA GLU A 74 -5.47 15.06 3.78
C GLU A 74 -4.95 14.95 2.33
N ASN A 75 -3.69 14.58 2.13
CA ASN A 75 -3.07 14.44 0.82
C ASN A 75 -3.35 13.09 0.14
N THR A 76 -4.08 12.17 0.78
CA THR A 76 -4.37 10.83 0.24
C THR A 76 -5.05 10.91 -1.14
N GLY A 77 -6.07 11.74 -1.28
CA GLY A 77 -6.78 11.93 -2.55
C GLY A 77 -5.89 12.52 -3.65
N PRO A 78 -5.21 13.65 -3.41
CA PRO A 78 -4.23 14.22 -4.33
C PRO A 78 -3.12 13.24 -4.76
N MET A 79 -2.53 12.49 -3.82
CA MET A 79 -1.47 11.51 -4.13
C MET A 79 -1.97 10.39 -5.03
N TRP A 80 -3.18 9.87 -4.76
CA TRP A 80 -3.80 8.87 -5.63
C TRP A 80 -4.07 9.39 -7.04
N LYS A 81 -4.58 10.63 -7.15
CA LYS A 81 -4.84 11.27 -8.44
C LYS A 81 -3.55 11.42 -9.25
N ASN A 82 -2.50 11.95 -8.62
CA ASN A 82 -1.18 12.12 -9.26
C ASN A 82 -0.59 10.78 -9.72
N PHE A 83 -0.69 9.72 -8.89
CA PHE A 83 -0.22 8.40 -9.29
C PHE A 83 -0.94 7.87 -10.54
N LYS A 84 -2.27 8.03 -10.62
CA LYS A 84 -3.02 7.63 -11.82
C LYS A 84 -2.64 8.45 -13.04
N GLU A 85 -2.46 9.76 -12.90
CA GLU A 85 -2.01 10.64 -14.00
C GLU A 85 -0.65 10.20 -14.57
N VAL A 86 0.27 9.78 -13.69
CA VAL A 86 1.55 9.18 -14.11
C VAL A 86 1.33 7.88 -14.87
N LEU A 87 0.47 6.97 -14.39
CA LEU A 87 0.18 5.73 -15.12
C LEU A 87 -0.44 6.00 -16.50
N ASP A 88 -1.40 6.91 -16.58
CA ASP A 88 -2.09 7.26 -17.82
C ASP A 88 -1.14 7.91 -18.85
N THR A 89 -0.05 8.56 -18.38
CA THR A 89 0.91 9.27 -19.24
C THR A 89 2.09 8.40 -19.65
N GLU A 90 2.64 7.61 -18.72
CA GLU A 90 3.91 6.91 -18.90
C GLU A 90 3.74 5.48 -19.43
N VAL A 91 2.54 4.89 -19.32
CA VAL A 91 2.29 3.51 -19.77
C VAL A 91 1.59 3.51 -21.13
N ALA A 92 2.29 3.02 -22.15
CA ALA A 92 1.71 2.77 -23.45
C ALA A 92 0.71 1.60 -23.43
N GLU A 93 -0.31 1.64 -24.30
CA GLU A 93 -1.44 0.70 -24.31
C GLU A 93 -1.00 -0.77 -24.44
N GLU A 94 0.05 -1.05 -25.23
CA GLU A 94 0.60 -2.39 -25.38
C GLU A 94 1.11 -3.02 -24.07
N ASN A 95 1.38 -2.20 -23.05
CA ASN A 95 1.87 -2.64 -21.75
C ASN A 95 0.78 -2.75 -20.67
N TYR A 96 -0.48 -2.36 -20.95
CA TYR A 96 -1.58 -2.45 -19.98
C TYR A 96 -1.79 -3.87 -19.44
N SER A 97 -1.59 -4.89 -20.27
CA SER A 97 -1.69 -6.30 -19.86
C SER A 97 -0.68 -6.66 -18.76
N LYS A 98 0.54 -6.10 -18.82
CA LYS A 98 1.60 -6.30 -17.82
C LYS A 98 1.28 -5.56 -16.53
N VAL A 99 0.79 -4.33 -16.61
CA VAL A 99 0.30 -3.60 -15.41
C VAL A 99 -0.80 -4.38 -14.71
N LEU A 100 -1.77 -4.88 -15.46
CA LEU A 100 -2.83 -5.70 -14.88
C LEU A 100 -2.31 -7.02 -14.28
N SER A 101 -1.32 -7.66 -14.93
CA SER A 101 -0.63 -8.84 -14.39
C SER A 101 -0.02 -8.56 -13.02
N GLY A 102 0.75 -7.49 -12.89
CA GLY A 102 1.38 -7.10 -11.62
C GLY A 102 0.39 -6.79 -10.50
N ALA A 103 -0.71 -6.09 -10.81
CA ALA A 103 -1.77 -5.83 -9.85
C ALA A 103 -2.41 -7.14 -9.35
N LYS A 104 -2.70 -8.08 -10.26
CA LYS A 104 -3.23 -9.41 -9.92
C LYS A 104 -2.24 -10.21 -9.06
N LYS A 105 -0.95 -10.24 -9.43
CA LYS A 105 0.11 -10.91 -8.65
C LYS A 105 0.09 -10.42 -7.20
N LEU A 106 0.05 -9.10 -6.97
CA LEU A 106 0.02 -8.56 -5.62
C LEU A 106 -1.30 -8.85 -4.87
N TYR A 107 -2.47 -8.75 -5.52
CA TYR A 107 -3.72 -9.15 -4.86
C TYR A 107 -3.71 -10.62 -4.43
N THR A 108 -3.30 -11.51 -5.32
CA THR A 108 -3.19 -12.94 -5.03
C THR A 108 -2.20 -13.19 -3.89
N PHE A 109 -1.05 -12.51 -3.90
CA PHE A 109 -0.10 -12.57 -2.81
C PHE A 109 -0.75 -12.18 -1.48
N LEU A 110 -1.38 -11.00 -1.40
CA LEU A 110 -2.01 -10.49 -0.17
C LEU A 110 -3.15 -11.37 0.35
N LEU A 111 -3.88 -12.07 -0.53
CA LEU A 111 -4.94 -13.02 -0.14
C LEU A 111 -4.40 -14.35 0.40
N ASN A 112 -3.16 -14.72 0.04
CA ASN A 112 -2.56 -15.99 0.39
C ASN A 112 -1.51 -15.89 1.51
N VAL A 113 -1.21 -14.68 1.99
CA VAL A 113 -0.36 -14.47 3.17
C VAL A 113 -1.16 -14.85 4.42
N ASN A 114 -0.88 -16.06 4.95
CA ASN A 114 -1.30 -16.54 6.27
C ASN A 114 -0.13 -16.49 7.25
#